data_AF-A0A1H1TUQ7-F1
#
_entry.id   AF-A0A1H1TUQ7-F1
#
_cell.length_a   1.000
_cell.length_b   1.000
_cell.length_c   1.000
_cell.angle_alpha   90.00
_cell.angle_beta   90.00
_cell.angle_gamma   90.00
#
_symmetry.space_group_name_H-M   'P 1'
#
loop_
_entity.id
_entity.type
_entity.pdbx_description
1 polymer ?
#
loop_
_entity_poly.entity_id
_entity_poly.type
_entity_poly.pdbx_seq_one_letter_code
_entity_poly.pdbx_strand_id
1 'polypeptide(L)' 'MAVPKRKMSRSNTRHRRSQWKAKLPQVQQRTVNGRTTWVVAHRATVVEDSQGTPLFLEYNGRQVGDV' A
#
# COMPACT_ATOMS: atom_id res chain seq x y z
N MET A 1 -20.65 26.04 -25.24
CA MET A 1 -19.52 25.75 -24.32
C MET A 1 -20.04 25.82 -22.89
N ALA A 2 -19.87 24.77 -22.08
CA ALA A 2 -20.37 24.77 -20.71
C ALA A 2 -19.41 25.56 -19.80
N VAL A 3 -19.96 26.49 -19.02
CA VAL A 3 -19.21 27.27 -18.02
C VAL A 3 -19.97 27.31 -16.69
N PRO A 4 -19.28 27.31 -15.54
CA PRO A 4 -19.93 27.48 -14.25
C PRO A 4 -20.62 28.85 -14.18
N LYS A 5 -21.93 28.88 -13.98
CA LYS A 5 -22.69 30.14 -13.84
C LYS A 5 -22.38 30.88 -12.55
N ARG A 6 -21.97 30.15 -11.49
CA ARG A 6 -21.64 30.70 -10.17
C ARG A 6 -20.44 29.99 -9.56
N LYS A 7 -19.72 30.71 -8.71
CA LYS A 7 -18.70 30.13 -7.83
C LYS A 7 -19.37 29.17 -6.84
N MET A 8 -18.78 28.00 -6.66
CA MET A 8 -19.27 27.02 -5.69
C MET A 8 -18.99 27.50 -4.26
N SER A 9 -19.97 27.33 -3.36
CA SER A 9 -19.81 27.70 -1.95
C SER A 9 -18.69 26.88 -1.28
N ARG A 10 -18.10 27.44 -0.21
CA ARG A 10 -17.07 26.76 0.57
C ARG A 10 -17.62 25.47 1.18
N SER A 11 -18.87 25.47 1.66
CA SER A 11 -19.54 24.29 2.23
C SER A 11 -19.73 23.18 1.20
N ASN A 12 -20.21 23.50 -0.01
CA ASN A 12 -20.40 22.49 -1.07
C ASN A 12 -19.07 21.90 -1.54
N THR A 13 -18.02 22.73 -1.61
CA THR A 13 -16.68 22.25 -1.96
C THR A 13 -16.14 21.29 -0.90
N ARG A 14 -16.30 21.61 0.40
CA ARG A 14 -15.91 20.71 1.50
C ARG A 14 -16.70 19.42 1.49
N HIS A 15 -18.01 19.51 1.27
CA HIS A 15 -18.89 18.34 1.20
C HIS A 15 -18.50 17.40 0.05
N ARG A 16 -18.23 17.91 -1.16
CA ARG A 16 -17.76 17.07 -2.27
C ARG A 16 -16.40 16.41 -1.96
N ARG A 17 -15.46 17.17 -1.37
CA ARG A 17 -14.12 16.67 -1.03
C ARG A 17 -14.09 15.78 0.20
N SER A 18 -15.13 15.73 1.03
CA SER A 18 -15.14 14.87 2.22
C SER A 18 -15.12 13.38 1.86
N GLN A 19 -15.56 13.02 0.65
CA GLN A 19 -15.47 11.67 0.11
C GLN A 19 -14.09 11.34 -0.46
N TRP A 20 -13.22 12.33 -0.64
CA TRP A 20 -11.88 12.15 -1.21
C TRP A 20 -10.92 11.71 -0.10
N LYS A 21 -11.16 10.50 0.41
CA LYS A 21 -10.34 9.84 1.43
C LYS A 21 -9.57 8.69 0.78
N ALA A 22 -8.30 8.58 1.10
CA ALA A 22 -7.50 7.42 0.71
C ALA A 22 -8.01 6.17 1.43
N LYS A 23 -8.00 5.03 0.74
CA LYS A 23 -8.23 3.72 1.37
C LYS A 23 -6.88 3.19 1.86
N LEU A 24 -6.88 2.58 3.04
CA LEU A 24 -5.69 1.87 3.52
C LEU A 24 -5.43 0.64 2.63
N PRO A 25 -4.16 0.31 2.35
CA PRO A 25 -3.82 -0.93 1.66
C PRO A 25 -4.17 -2.13 2.54
N GLN A 26 -4.57 -3.23 1.89
CA GLN A 26 -4.74 -4.50 2.58
C GLN A 26 -3.37 -5.11 2.87
N VAL A 27 -3.07 -5.31 4.14
CA VAL A 27 -1.83 -5.93 4.61
C VAL A 27 -2.11 -7.24 5.33
N GLN A 28 -1.15 -8.15 5.26
CA GLN A 28 -1.17 -9.43 5.97
C GLN A 28 0.03 -9.51 6.91
N GLN A 29 -0.18 -10.18 8.04
CA GLN A 29 0.89 -10.46 8.99
C GLN A 29 1.75 -11.61 8.47
N ARG A 30 3.07 -11.45 8.50
CA ARG A 30 4.05 -12.49 8.13
C ARG A 30 5.15 -12.53 9.18
N THR A 31 5.63 -13.73 9.51
CA THR A 31 6.81 -13.91 10.36
C THR A 31 8.03 -14.15 9.48
N VAL A 32 9.05 -13.30 9.58
CA VAL A 32 10.32 -13.42 8.83
C VAL A 32 11.46 -13.35 9.84
N ASN A 33 12.37 -14.33 9.84
CA ASN A 33 13.50 -14.41 10.78
C ASN A 33 13.09 -14.23 12.27
N GLY A 34 11.90 -14.75 12.63
CA GLY A 34 11.34 -14.63 13.99
C GLY A 34 10.69 -13.27 14.33
N ARG A 35 10.60 -12.32 13.38
CA ARG A 35 9.94 -11.02 13.56
C ARG A 35 8.64 -10.91 12.77
N THR A 36 7.65 -10.25 13.37
CA THR A 36 6.39 -9.92 12.70
C THR A 36 6.56 -8.73 11.76
N THR A 37 6.29 -8.94 10.47
CA THR A 37 6.32 -7.92 9.41
C THR A 37 4.97 -7.85 8.71
N TRP A 38 4.58 -6.67 8.25
CA TRP A 38 3.35 -6.45 7.51
C TRP A 38 3.66 -6.29 6.02
N VAL A 39 3.00 -7.09 5.20
CA VAL A 39 3.23 -7.11 3.75
C VAL A 39 1.93 -6.90 2.99
N VAL A 40 2.01 -6.32 1.80
CA VAL A 40 0.84 -6.18 0.92
C VAL A 40 0.44 -7.56 0.40
N ALA A 41 -0.85 -7.85 0.43
CA ALA A 41 -1.38 -9.12 -0.06
C ALA A 41 -1.04 -9.36 -1.55
N HIS A 42 -0.83 -10.62 -1.94
CA HIS A 42 -0.59 -11.04 -3.33
C HIS A 42 0.63 -10.40 -4.01
N ARG A 43 1.67 -10.07 -3.25
CA ARG A 43 2.94 -9.58 -3.78
C ARG A 43 4.09 -10.44 -3.28
N ALA A 44 5.07 -10.66 -4.15
CA ALA A 44 6.36 -11.16 -3.72
C ALA A 44 7.07 -10.10 -2.87
N THR A 45 7.80 -10.55 -1.85
CA THR A 45 8.47 -9.67 -0.89
C THR A 45 9.92 -10.05 -0.76
N VAL A 46 10.78 -9.04 -0.59
CA VAL A 46 12.20 -9.26 -0.35
C VAL A 46 12.39 -9.89 1.03
N VAL A 47 13.16 -10.96 1.08
CA VAL A 47 13.66 -11.56 2.32
C VAL A 47 15.09 -11.06 2.53
N GLU A 48 15.35 -10.54 3.72
CA GLU A 48 16.65 -10.00 4.11
C GLU A 48 17.33 -10.91 5.15
N ASP A 49 18.66 -10.81 5.26
CA ASP A 49 19.43 -11.44 6.33
C ASP A 49 19.32 -10.66 7.66
N SER A 50 20.10 -11.07 8.68
CA SER A 50 20.14 -10.38 9.97
C SER A 50 20.83 -9.01 9.94
N GLN A 51 21.58 -8.71 8.88
CA GLN A 51 22.31 -7.46 8.63
C GLN A 51 21.55 -6.52 7.66
N GLY A 52 20.40 -6.95 7.12
CA GLY A 52 19.60 -6.21 6.15
C GLY A 52 20.01 -6.41 4.69
N THR A 53 20.87 -7.38 4.38
CA THR A 53 21.24 -7.72 3.01
C THR A 53 20.06 -8.42 2.32
N PRO A 54 19.58 -7.95 1.17
CA PRO A 54 18.48 -8.60 0.47
C PRO A 54 18.97 -9.89 -0.20
N LEU A 55 18.24 -10.98 0.01
CA LEU A 55 18.64 -12.32 -0.45
C LEU A 55 17.85 -12.75 -1.68
N PHE A 56 16.53 -12.75 -1.58
CA PHE A 56 15.64 -13.22 -2.64
C PHE A 56 14.23 -12.67 -2.49
N LEU A 57 13.45 -12.76 -3.56
CA LEU A 57 12.02 -12.51 -3.55
C LEU A 57 11.28 -13.80 -3.17
N GLU A 58 10.45 -13.73 -2.13
CA GLU A 58 9.61 -14.83 -1.68
C GLU A 58 8.13 -14.56 -1.96
N TYR A 59 7.41 -15.61 -2.36
CA TYR A 59 5.96 -15.66 -2.40
C TYR A 59 5.45 -17.02 -1.88
N ASN A 60 4.52 -17.00 -0.91
CA ASN A 60 3.93 -18.20 -0.30
C ASN A 60 4.98 -19.23 0.18
N GLY A 61 6.07 -18.78 0.83
CA GLY A 61 7.10 -19.68 1.36
C GLY A 61 8.07 -20.23 0.31
N ARG A 62 7.99 -19.78 -0.95
CA ARG A 62 8.90 -20.19 -2.02
C ARG A 62 9.69 -19.00 -2.55
N GLN A 63 10.96 -19.23 -2.83
CA GLN A 63 11.77 -18.30 -3.63
C GLN A 63 11.20 -18.25 -5.05
N VAL A 64 10.86 -17.05 -5.50
CA VAL A 64 10.29 -16.80 -6.83
C VAL A 64 11.21 -16.00 -7.74
N GLY A 65 12.28 -15.41 -7.20
CA GLY A 65 13.30 -14.72 -7.96
C GLY A 65 14.45 -14.24 -7.09
N ASP A 66 15.55 -13.89 -7.74
CA ASP A 66 16.67 -13.21 -7.11
C ASP A 66 16.39 -11.70 -7.01
N VAL A 67 17.12 -11.00 -6.13
CA VAL A 67 17.00 -9.55 -5.92
C VAL A 67 17.84 -8.78 -6.91
#